data_AF-A0A2B4R4Y5-F1
#
_entry.id   AF-A0A2B4R4Y5-F1
#
_cell.length_a   1.000
_cell.length_b   1.000
_cell.length_c   1.000
_cell.angle_alpha   90.00
_cell.angle_beta   90.00
_cell.angle_gamma   90.00
#
_symmetry.space_group_name_H-M   'P 1'
#
loop_
_entity.id
_entity.type
_entity.pdbx_description
1 polymer ?
#
loop_
_entity_poly.entity_id
_entity_poly.type
_entity_poly.pdbx_seq_one_letter_code
_entity_poly.pdbx_strand_id
1 'polypeptide(L)'
;MATSYWLGAWRSEGLPLTTASNDAAKMFDATLTQYTGWYDDSSVNGIEGSVSKMLAADPNFVMGHVILCGLDLISSGKGIHTDQELKSSLVSLEGLAARSNITNRERLHVKAVKE
;
A
#
# COMPACT_ATOMS: atom_id res chain seq x y z
N MET A 1 23.83 -8.87 2.97
CA MET A 1 23.22 -7.52 2.85
C MET A 1 22.17 -7.60 1.76
N ALA A 2 20.88 -7.55 2.11
CA ALA A 2 19.82 -7.49 1.11
C ALA A 2 19.94 -6.14 0.39
N THR A 3 20.19 -6.18 -0.93
CA THR A 3 20.31 -4.99 -1.76
C THR A 3 18.96 -4.27 -1.82
N SER A 4 18.95 -2.97 -1.53
CA SER A 4 17.78 -2.08 -1.53
C SER A 4 17.26 -1.76 -2.95
N TYR A 5 17.25 -2.76 -3.83
CA TYR A 5 16.99 -2.62 -5.27
C TYR A 5 15.65 -1.95 -5.55
N TRP A 6 14.58 -2.38 -4.87
CA TRP A 6 13.24 -1.87 -5.11
C TRP A 6 13.08 -0.43 -4.63
N LEU A 7 13.59 -0.12 -3.44
CA LEU A 7 13.62 1.26 -2.95
C LEU A 7 14.43 2.17 -3.88
N GLY A 8 15.54 1.66 -4.44
CA GLY A 8 16.34 2.35 -5.44
C GLY A 8 15.56 2.61 -6.73
N ALA A 9 14.88 1.61 -7.27
CA ALA A 9 14.09 1.70 -8.49
C ALA A 9 12.93 2.73 -8.35
N TRP A 10 12.16 2.66 -7.26
CA TRP A 10 11.12 3.65 -6.99
C TRP A 10 11.67 5.08 -6.87
N ARG A 11 12.86 5.25 -6.29
CA ARG A 11 13.55 6.55 -6.22
C ARG A 11 14.03 7.03 -7.58
N SER A 12 14.56 6.16 -8.45
CA SER A 12 15.02 6.55 -9.78
C SER A 12 13.88 7.00 -10.69
N GLU A 13 12.67 6.46 -10.49
CA GLU A 13 11.44 6.93 -11.15
C GLU A 13 10.86 8.22 -10.55
N GLY A 14 11.52 8.83 -9.55
CA GLY A 14 11.03 10.04 -8.88
C GLY A 14 9.84 9.80 -7.94
N LEU A 15 9.60 8.54 -7.55
CA LEU A 15 8.47 8.11 -6.73
C LEU A 15 8.95 7.45 -5.42
N PRO A 16 9.71 8.16 -4.56
CA PRO A 16 10.25 7.58 -3.35
C PRO A 16 9.14 7.02 -2.44
N LEU A 17 9.39 5.84 -1.87
CA LEU A 17 8.58 5.22 -0.81
C LEU A 17 9.24 5.46 0.54
N THR A 18 8.47 5.72 1.58
CA THR A 18 9.02 5.98 2.92
C THR A 18 9.20 4.76 3.79
N THR A 19 8.82 3.58 3.31
CA THR A 19 9.24 2.33 3.96
C THR A 19 10.77 2.17 3.88
N ALA A 20 11.36 1.67 4.96
CA ALA A 20 12.75 1.22 4.96
C ALA A 20 12.89 -0.25 4.51
N SER A 21 11.77 -0.97 4.39
CA SER A 21 11.74 -2.39 4.05
C SER A 21 11.74 -2.57 2.53
N ASN A 22 12.84 -3.12 2.01
CA ASN A 22 12.94 -3.45 0.59
C ASN A 22 11.95 -4.56 0.18
N ASP A 23 11.60 -5.45 1.11
CA ASP A 23 10.60 -6.49 0.87
C ASP A 23 9.20 -5.90 0.82
N ALA A 24 8.88 -4.91 1.66
CA ALA A 24 7.61 -4.16 1.55
C ALA A 24 7.53 -3.41 0.22
N ALA A 25 8.60 -2.74 -0.21
CA ALA A 25 8.68 -2.07 -1.50
C ALA A 25 8.52 -3.05 -2.70
N LYS A 26 9.14 -4.23 -2.61
CA LYS A 26 8.97 -5.30 -3.61
C LYS A 26 7.52 -5.76 -3.71
N MET A 27 6.89 -6.02 -2.57
CA MET A 27 5.51 -6.51 -2.55
C MET A 27 4.52 -5.43 -2.98
N PHE A 28 4.78 -4.16 -2.66
CA PHE A 28 4.01 -3.03 -3.20
C PHE A 28 4.04 -2.97 -4.73
N ASP A 29 5.24 -3.10 -5.31
CA ASP A 29 5.43 -3.17 -6.76
C ASP A 29 4.68 -4.36 -7.37
N ALA A 30 4.77 -5.53 -6.74
CA ALA A 30 4.03 -6.73 -7.17
C ALA A 30 2.50 -6.54 -7.07
N THR A 31 1.99 -5.90 -6.02
CA THR A 31 0.56 -5.60 -5.88
C THR A 31 0.10 -4.65 -6.98
N LEU A 32 0.84 -3.56 -7.24
CA LEU A 32 0.51 -2.62 -8.31
C LEU A 32 0.58 -3.26 -9.70
N THR A 33 1.60 -4.07 -9.97
CA THR A 33 1.76 -4.74 -11.26
C THR A 33 0.59 -5.69 -11.55
N GLN A 34 0.21 -6.52 -10.57
CA GLN A 34 -0.95 -7.41 -10.67
C GLN A 34 -2.26 -6.63 -10.87
N TYR A 35 -2.48 -5.57 -10.08
CA TYR A 35 -3.68 -4.74 -10.17
C TYR A 35 -3.81 -4.03 -11.53
N THR A 36 -2.73 -3.39 -11.98
CA THR A 36 -2.72 -2.66 -13.27
C THR A 36 -2.74 -3.58 -14.48
N GLY A 37 -2.13 -4.76 -14.37
CA GLY A 37 -2.11 -5.77 -15.42
C GLY A 37 -3.34 -6.68 -15.47
N TRP A 38 -4.21 -6.59 -14.45
CA TRP A 38 -5.41 -7.43 -14.30
C TRP A 38 -5.10 -8.95 -14.33
N TYR A 39 -4.14 -9.37 -13.51
CA TYR A 39 -3.76 -10.78 -13.37
C TYR A 39 -3.30 -11.11 -11.94
N ASP A 40 -3.33 -12.40 -11.58
CA ASP A 40 -2.76 -12.90 -10.34
C ASP A 40 -1.43 -13.61 -10.58
N ASP A 41 -0.40 -13.22 -9.82
CA ASP A 41 0.90 -13.87 -9.78
C ASP A 41 0.93 -14.92 -8.65
N SER A 42 0.94 -16.19 -9.02
CA SER A 42 0.96 -17.30 -8.07
C SER A 42 2.22 -17.35 -7.22
N SER A 43 3.34 -16.76 -7.66
CA SER A 43 4.59 -16.74 -6.87
C SER A 43 4.47 -15.88 -5.60
N VAL A 44 3.55 -14.91 -5.61
CA VAL A 44 3.26 -14.06 -4.45
C VAL A 44 1.92 -14.42 -3.77
N ASN A 45 1.21 -15.43 -4.27
CA ASN A 45 -0.15 -15.81 -3.90
C ASN A 45 -1.19 -14.72 -4.26
N GLY A 46 -1.09 -14.17 -5.47
CA GLY A 46 -2.01 -13.16 -5.97
C GLY A 46 -1.90 -11.80 -5.29
N ILE A 47 -2.88 -10.94 -5.54
CA ILE A 47 -2.95 -9.61 -4.92
C ILE A 47 -3.01 -9.73 -3.39
N GLU A 48 -3.89 -10.56 -2.85
CA GLU A 48 -4.05 -10.75 -1.39
C GLU A 48 -2.73 -11.18 -0.73
N GLY A 49 -2.04 -12.16 -1.33
CA GLY A 49 -0.76 -12.64 -0.83
C GLY A 49 0.33 -11.57 -0.85
N SER A 50 0.40 -10.77 -1.92
CA SER A 50 1.33 -9.65 -2.00
C SER A 50 1.06 -8.58 -0.95
N VAL A 51 -0.22 -8.23 -0.70
CA VAL A 51 -0.60 -7.25 0.33
C VAL A 51 -0.27 -7.76 1.73
N SER A 52 -0.59 -9.02 2.03
CA SER A 52 -0.27 -9.65 3.31
C SER A 52 1.23 -9.64 3.59
N LYS A 53 2.05 -10.07 2.61
CA LYS A 53 3.52 -10.05 2.72
C LYS A 53 4.07 -8.63 2.86
N MET A 54 3.51 -7.65 2.16
CA MET A 54 3.89 -6.25 2.25
C MET A 54 3.72 -5.69 3.67
N LEU A 55 2.53 -5.87 4.26
CA LEU A 55 2.22 -5.35 5.60
C LEU A 55 2.92 -6.14 6.70
N ALA A 56 3.21 -7.43 6.49
CA ALA A 56 4.07 -8.19 7.40
C ALA A 56 5.52 -7.66 7.40
N ALA A 57 6.03 -7.23 6.24
CA ALA A 57 7.39 -6.72 6.09
C ALA A 57 7.54 -5.27 6.60
N ASP A 58 6.49 -4.46 6.57
CA ASP A 58 6.42 -3.15 7.22
C ASP A 58 4.97 -2.80 7.61
N PRO A 59 4.57 -3.05 8.87
CA PRO A 59 3.22 -2.75 9.35
C PRO A 59 2.87 -1.27 9.37
N ASN A 60 3.85 -0.37 9.30
CA ASN A 60 3.66 1.08 9.31
C ASN A 60 3.83 1.70 7.92
N PHE A 61 3.87 0.89 6.86
CA PHE A 61 4.03 1.40 5.51
C PHE A 61 2.77 2.10 5.00
N VAL A 62 2.78 3.43 5.00
CA VAL A 62 1.61 4.26 4.63
C VAL A 62 1.04 3.92 3.27
N MET A 63 1.86 3.80 2.22
CA MET A 63 1.35 3.43 0.89
C MET A 63 0.82 2.00 0.83
N GLY A 64 1.33 1.09 1.68
CA GLY A 64 0.79 -0.25 1.82
C GLY A 64 -0.64 -0.26 2.37
N HIS A 65 -0.91 0.61 3.36
CA HIS A 65 -2.27 0.79 3.88
C HIS A 65 -3.18 1.55 2.91
N VAL A 66 -2.65 2.50 2.14
CA VAL A 66 -3.38 3.16 1.05
C VAL A 66 -3.89 2.14 0.04
N ILE A 67 -3.02 1.28 -0.48
CA ILE A 67 -3.43 0.31 -1.51
C ILE A 67 -4.38 -0.76 -0.96
N LEU A 68 -4.20 -1.19 0.30
CA LEU A 68 -5.17 -2.08 0.96
C LEU A 68 -6.57 -1.44 1.02
N CYS A 69 -6.69 -0.23 1.57
CA CYS A 69 -7.99 0.45 1.66
C CYS A 69 -8.61 0.70 0.27
N GLY A 70 -7.79 1.07 -0.72
CA GLY A 70 -8.23 1.28 -2.09
C GLY A 70 -8.76 0.00 -2.76
N LEU A 71 -8.08 -1.13 -2.56
CA LEU A 71 -8.54 -2.43 -3.07
C LEU A 71 -9.83 -2.88 -2.40
N ASP A 72 -9.97 -2.68 -1.08
CA ASP A 72 -11.21 -2.98 -0.36
C ASP A 72 -12.39 -2.16 -0.91
N LEU A 73 -12.19 -0.86 -1.16
CA LEU A 73 -13.21 0.01 -1.75
C LEU A 73 -13.69 -0.47 -3.12
N ILE A 74 -12.77 -0.88 -3.99
CA ILE A 74 -13.09 -1.25 -5.38
C ILE A 74 -13.67 -2.67 -5.47
N SER A 75 -13.22 -3.60 -4.62
CA SER A 75 -13.57 -5.03 -4.73
C SER A 75 -14.78 -5.45 -3.90
N SER A 76 -15.04 -4.80 -2.77
CA SER A 76 -16.01 -5.31 -1.79
C SER A 76 -17.46 -4.84 -2.05
N GLY A 77 -17.66 -3.83 -2.90
CA GLY A 77 -18.95 -3.17 -3.08
C GLY A 77 -19.43 -2.40 -1.85
N LYS A 78 -18.57 -2.21 -0.85
CA LYS A 78 -18.87 -1.51 0.40
C LYS A 78 -18.33 -0.08 0.35
N GLY A 79 -19.09 0.84 0.92
CA GLY A 79 -18.65 2.23 1.10
C GLY A 79 -18.15 2.52 2.52
N ILE A 80 -17.37 3.59 2.65
CA ILE A 80 -16.83 4.10 3.93
C ILE A 80 -17.94 4.41 4.95
N HIS A 81 -19.13 4.76 4.46
CA HIS A 81 -20.28 5.10 5.31
C HIS A 81 -21.11 3.88 5.72
N THR A 82 -20.92 2.73 5.06
CA THR A 82 -21.73 1.53 5.26
C THR A 82 -20.96 0.38 5.89
N ASP A 83 -19.62 0.39 5.81
CA ASP A 83 -18.77 -0.64 6.39
C ASP A 83 -17.87 -0.08 7.49
N GLN A 84 -18.04 -0.64 8.69
CA GLN A 84 -17.36 -0.17 9.90
C GLN A 84 -15.90 -0.60 9.95
N GLU A 85 -15.53 -1.72 9.34
CA GLU A 85 -14.14 -2.19 9.27
C GLU A 85 -13.33 -1.28 8.36
N LEU A 86 -13.84 -1.01 7.16
CA LEU A 86 -13.24 -0.09 6.20
C LEU A 86 -13.10 1.32 6.78
N LYS A 87 -14.15 1.81 7.45
CA LYS A 87 -14.08 3.09 8.18
C LYS A 87 -12.98 3.10 9.23
N SER A 88 -12.82 2.01 9.98
CA SER A 88 -11.78 1.90 11.02
C SER A 88 -10.38 1.83 10.42
N SER A 89 -10.21 1.11 9.29
CA SER A 89 -8.97 1.07 8.52
C SER A 89 -8.55 2.45 8.03
N LEU A 90 -9.50 3.26 7.55
CA LEU A 90 -9.22 4.64 7.13
C LEU A 90 -8.81 5.55 8.29
N VAL A 91 -9.48 5.46 9.43
CA VAL A 91 -9.09 6.21 10.64
C VAL A 91 -7.67 5.81 11.09
N SER A 92 -7.36 4.52 11.03
CA SER A 92 -6.01 4.01 11.32
C SER A 92 -4.96 4.55 10.35
N LEU A 93 -5.27 4.56 9.05
CA LEU A 93 -4.43 5.12 7.99
C LEU A 93 -4.17 6.62 8.20
N GLU A 94 -5.19 7.41 8.52
CA GLU A 94 -5.04 8.83 8.84
C GLU A 94 -4.12 9.03 10.06
N GLY A 95 -4.36 8.28 11.12
CA GLY A 95 -3.52 8.33 12.33
C GLY A 95 -2.08 7.89 12.08
N LEU A 96 -1.86 6.92 11.19
CA LEU A 96 -0.53 6.48 10.76
C LEU A 96 0.17 7.55 9.93
N ALA A 97 -0.53 8.16 8.97
CA ALA A 97 0.00 9.22 8.12
C ALA A 97 0.38 10.45 8.95
N ALA A 98 -0.43 10.83 9.94
CA ALA A 98 -0.20 12.01 10.79
C ALA A 98 1.06 11.89 11.67
N ARG A 99 1.40 10.68 12.13
CA ARG A 99 2.58 10.45 12.98
C ARG A 99 3.85 10.08 12.20
N SER A 100 3.75 9.86 10.89
CA SER A 100 4.86 9.38 10.07
C SER A 100 5.48 10.52 9.26
N ASN A 101 6.80 10.46 9.05
CA ASN A 101 7.48 11.40 8.16
C ASN A 101 7.31 10.96 6.70
N ILE A 102 6.16 11.31 6.10
CA ILE A 102 5.81 10.94 4.73
C ILE A 102 6.03 12.06 3.70
N THR A 103 6.14 11.67 2.44
CA THR A 103 6.23 12.61 1.31
C THR A 103 4.90 13.32 1.05
N ASN A 104 4.93 14.40 0.26
CA ASN A 104 3.70 15.06 -0.16
C ASN A 104 2.81 14.14 -1.03
N ARG A 105 3.42 13.30 -1.88
CA ARG A 105 2.71 12.33 -2.71
C ARG A 105 1.91 11.35 -1.86
N GLU A 106 2.52 10.79 -0.82
CA GLU A 106 1.85 9.84 0.07
C GLU A 106 0.71 10.51 0.84
N ARG A 107 0.86 11.76 1.29
CA ARG A 107 -0.24 12.54 1.88
C ARG A 107 -1.42 12.70 0.92
N LEU A 108 -1.15 12.98 -0.36
CA LEU A 108 -2.20 13.12 -1.37
C LEU A 108 -2.95 11.79 -1.59
N HIS A 109 -2.24 10.66 -1.60
CA HIS A 109 -2.88 9.35 -1.70
C HIS A 109 -3.73 8.99 -0.48
N VAL A 110 -3.26 9.29 0.73
CA VAL A 110 -4.06 9.13 1.96
C VAL A 110 -5.36 9.93 1.87
N LYS A 111 -5.28 11.18 1.39
CA LYS A 111 -6.47 12.01 1.17
C LYS A 111 -7.39 11.42 0.10
N ALA A 112 -6.84 10.95 -1.02
CA ALA A 112 -7.63 10.47 -2.15
C ALA A 112 -8.47 9.24 -1.81
N VAL A 113 -7.97 8.32 -0.99
CA VAL A 113 -8.68 7.07 -0.64
C VAL A 113 -9.90 7.31 0.26
N LYS A 114 -10.09 8.53 0.77
CA LYS A 114 -11.21 8.91 1.63
C LYS A 114 -12.44 9.43 0.86
N GLU A 115 -12.23 9.85 -0.39
CA GLU A 115 -13.26 10.47 -1.24
C GLU A 115 -14.02 9.42 -2.07
#